data_AF-A0A845UAA8-F1
#
_entry.id   AF-A0A845UAA8-F1
#
_cell.length_a   1.000
_cell.length_b   1.000
_cell.length_c   1.000
_cell.angle_alpha   90.00
_cell.angle_beta   90.00
_cell.angle_gamma   90.00
#
_symmetry.space_group_name_H-M   'P 1'
#
loop_
_entity.id
_entity.type
_entity.pdbx_description
1 polymer ?
#
loop_
_entity_poly.entity_id
_entity_poly.type
_entity_poly.pdbx_seq_one_letter_code
_entity_poly.pdbx_strand_id
1 'polypeptide(L)'
;MSSKYRDPMWVPEVMYSALELARIGMSDEQADDAGFDVAVGFSPFESSPRALGQDDVDGFIRLLSDQETGELLGGELVGRDAGELIHMLSLVTDRKAIVRHLTHASFNHPARAEEFRNATGTMAMGWGLQERIFGEELSIALE
;
A
#
# COMPACT_ATOMS: atom_id res chain seq x y z
N MET A 1 -26.89 4.32 10.91
CA MET A 1 -25.65 3.82 10.27
C MET A 1 -24.58 3.74 11.33
N SER A 2 -24.05 2.56 11.63
CA SER A 2 -23.18 2.35 12.80
C SER A 2 -21.78 2.93 12.60
N SER A 3 -21.15 3.40 13.68
CA SER A 3 -19.84 4.04 13.80
C SER A 3 -18.66 3.37 13.06
N LYS A 4 -18.81 2.12 12.62
CA LYS A 4 -17.80 1.30 11.94
C LYS A 4 -17.36 1.84 10.56
N TYR A 5 -18.12 2.79 9.99
CA TYR A 5 -17.91 3.33 8.63
C TYR A 5 -17.04 4.59 8.58
N ARG A 6 -16.50 5.06 9.72
CA ARG A 6 -15.65 6.25 9.76
C ARG A 6 -14.50 6.01 10.72
N ASP A 7 -13.56 5.15 10.33
CA ASP A 7 -12.22 5.28 10.88
C ASP A 7 -11.62 6.55 10.25
N PRO A 8 -11.49 7.66 11.01
CA PRO A 8 -10.95 8.90 10.46
C PRO A 8 -9.49 8.75 10.01
N MET A 9 -8.77 7.74 10.50
CA MET A 9 -7.41 7.44 10.08
C MET A 9 -7.37 6.75 8.72
N TRP A 10 -8.47 6.13 8.27
CA TRP A 10 -8.53 5.40 7.00
C TRP A 10 -9.25 6.19 5.90
N VAL A 11 -8.92 7.47 5.80
CA VAL A 11 -9.41 8.38 4.76
C VAL A 11 -8.21 8.89 3.95
N PRO A 12 -8.20 8.76 2.61
CA PRO A 12 -7.16 9.34 1.78
C PRO A 12 -7.05 10.85 1.97
N GLU A 13 -5.83 11.33 2.16
CA GLU A 13 -5.47 12.74 2.13
C GLU A 13 -4.60 12.99 0.90
N VAL A 14 -4.96 13.98 0.08
CA VAL A 14 -4.29 14.25 -1.19
C VAL A 14 -3.95 15.74 -1.32
N MET A 15 -2.73 16.02 -1.75
CA MET A 15 -2.30 17.34 -2.21
C MET A 15 -2.03 17.31 -3.72
N TYR A 16 -2.91 17.97 -4.47
CA TYR A 16 -2.78 18.14 -5.92
C TYR A 16 -1.80 19.27 -6.23
N SER A 17 -0.51 18.94 -6.25
CA SER A 17 0.58 19.85 -6.64
C SER A 17 1.18 19.44 -7.99
N ALA A 18 2.26 20.10 -8.43
CA ALA A 18 2.97 19.69 -9.65
C ALA A 18 3.43 18.22 -9.60
N LEU A 19 3.75 17.74 -8.40
CA LEU A 19 3.90 16.33 -8.06
C LEU A 19 2.82 15.99 -7.03
N GLU A 20 1.89 15.09 -7.36
CA GLU A 20 0.84 14.75 -6.40
C GLU A 20 1.42 14.01 -5.21
N LEU A 21 0.88 14.28 -4.03
CA LEU A 21 1.19 13.60 -2.78
C LEU A 21 -0.11 13.03 -2.23
N ALA A 22 -0.14 11.74 -1.94
CA ALA A 22 -1.29 11.09 -1.34
C ALA A 22 -0.85 10.21 -0.17
N ARG A 23 -1.65 10.18 0.90
CA ARG A 23 -1.42 9.31 2.06
C ARG A 23 -2.71 8.78 2.64
N ILE A 24 -2.61 7.69 3.38
CA ILE A 24 -3.68 7.12 4.20
C ILE A 24 -3.07 6.42 5.42
N GLY A 25 -3.78 6.39 6.54
CA GLY A 25 -3.33 5.70 7.75
C GLY A 25 -2.25 6.46 8.53
N MET A 26 -1.41 5.71 9.22
CA MET A 26 -0.37 6.22 10.13
C MET A 26 0.92 6.60 9.39
N SER A 27 1.62 7.62 9.89
CA SER A 27 3.05 7.83 9.61
C SER A 27 3.92 6.87 10.41
N ASP A 28 5.22 6.80 10.09
CA ASP A 28 6.20 6.02 10.88
C ASP A 28 6.20 6.42 12.36
N GLU A 29 6.21 7.73 12.65
CA GLU A 29 6.19 8.27 14.00
C GLU A 29 4.92 7.85 14.74
N GLN A 30 3.75 7.94 14.08
CA GLN A 30 2.48 7.51 14.68
C GLN A 30 2.42 6.00 14.92
N ALA A 31 3.03 5.20 14.04
CA ALA A 31 3.08 3.75 14.19
C ALA A 31 4.02 3.34 15.34
N ASP A 32 5.18 3.99 15.46
CA ASP A 32 6.13 3.80 16.56
C ASP A 32 5.52 4.22 17.91
N ASP A 33 4.89 5.40 17.97
CA ASP A 33 4.18 5.88 19.16
C ASP A 33 3.02 4.94 19.59
N ALA A 34 2.40 4.27 18.62
CA ALA A 34 1.36 3.27 18.86
C ALA A 34 1.91 1.88 19.25
N GLY A 35 3.24 1.69 19.20
CA GLY A 35 3.92 0.47 19.59
C GLY A 35 3.95 -0.63 18.52
N PHE A 36 3.84 -0.26 17.24
CA PHE A 36 3.94 -1.23 16.14
C PHE A 36 5.38 -1.45 15.68
N ASP A 37 5.74 -2.70 15.44
CA ASP A 37 6.95 -3.06 14.70
C ASP A 37 6.67 -2.92 13.19
N VAL A 38 7.16 -1.85 12.56
CA VAL A 38 6.79 -1.52 11.18
C VAL A 38 7.66 -2.25 10.16
N ALA A 39 7.02 -2.91 9.20
CA ALA A 39 7.60 -3.35 7.93
C ALA A 39 7.27 -2.35 6.82
N VAL A 40 8.31 -1.95 6.10
CA VAL A 40 8.20 -1.02 4.97
C VAL A 40 8.31 -1.75 3.64
N GLY A 41 7.31 -1.56 2.79
CA GLY A 41 7.34 -1.84 1.36
C GLY A 41 7.58 -0.57 0.56
N PHE A 42 8.40 -0.65 -0.49
CA PHE A 42 8.78 0.50 -1.30
C PHE A 42 8.94 0.12 -2.78
N SER A 43 8.37 0.92 -3.68
CA SER A 43 8.61 0.81 -5.12
C SER A 43 8.77 2.19 -5.75
N PRO A 44 9.94 2.52 -6.35
CA PRO A 44 10.14 3.78 -7.06
C PRO A 44 9.53 3.74 -8.47
N PHE A 45 8.99 4.86 -8.93
CA PHE A 45 8.48 4.98 -10.31
C PHE A 45 9.59 4.98 -11.36
N GLU A 46 10.85 5.21 -10.97
CA GLU A 46 12.03 5.03 -11.83
C GLU A 46 12.16 3.61 -12.41
N SER A 47 11.68 2.59 -11.69
CA SER A 47 11.66 1.21 -12.18
C SER A 47 10.36 0.82 -12.90
N SER A 48 9.36 1.72 -12.96
CA SER A 48 8.06 1.40 -13.52
C SER A 48 8.07 1.49 -15.05
N PRO A 49 7.77 0.41 -15.80
CA PRO A 49 7.75 0.45 -17.26
C PRO A 49 6.73 1.45 -17.82
N ARG A 50 5.62 1.66 -17.10
CA ARG A 50 4.62 2.67 -17.48
C ARG A 50 5.17 4.09 -17.32
N ALA A 51 5.86 4.36 -16.20
CA ALA A 51 6.44 5.65 -15.91
C ALA A 51 7.56 6.00 -16.90
N LEU A 52 8.45 5.04 -17.15
CA LEU A 52 9.51 5.14 -18.16
C LEU A 52 8.94 5.42 -19.55
N GLY A 53 7.88 4.72 -19.95
CA GLY A 53 7.22 4.95 -21.24
C GLY A 53 6.49 6.30 -21.36
N GLN A 54 6.36 7.06 -20.26
CA GLN A 54 5.72 8.36 -20.21
C GLN A 54 6.69 9.51 -19.92
N ASP A 55 7.99 9.23 -19.78
CA ASP A 55 9.00 10.18 -19.30
C ASP A 55 8.58 10.87 -17.98
N ASP A 56 7.90 10.14 -17.10
CA ASP A 56 7.39 10.63 -15.81
C ASP A 56 7.70 9.60 -14.72
N VAL A 57 8.96 9.62 -14.29
CA VAL A 57 9.56 8.67 -13.35
C VAL A 57 9.64 9.18 -11.92
N ASP A 58 9.21 10.41 -11.69
CA ASP A 58 9.29 11.05 -10.37
C ASP A 58 8.30 10.41 -9.41
N GLY A 59 8.80 10.00 -8.24
CA GLY A 59 7.98 9.52 -7.13
C GLY A 59 8.05 8.02 -6.87
N PHE A 60 7.12 7.53 -6.05
CA PHE A 60 7.15 6.20 -5.47
C PHE A 60 5.81 5.80 -4.84
N ILE A 61 5.69 4.51 -4.52
CA ILE A 61 4.72 3.95 -3.57
C ILE A 61 5.48 3.43 -2.36
N ARG A 62 5.02 3.79 -1.17
CA ARG A 62 5.53 3.30 0.12
C ARG A 62 4.37 2.79 0.97
N LEU A 63 4.53 1.60 1.54
CA LEU A 63 3.52 0.93 2.37
C LEU A 63 4.10 0.60 3.74
N LEU A 64 3.32 0.81 4.78
CA LEU A 64 3.68 0.51 6.17
C LEU A 64 2.75 -0.60 6.67
N SER A 65 3.31 -1.72 7.11
CA SER A 65 2.57 -2.85 7.67
C SER A 65 3.10 -3.18 9.06
N ASP A 66 2.24 -3.66 9.93
CA ASP A 66 2.67 -4.31 11.17
C ASP A 66 3.37 -5.65 10.83
N GLN A 67 4.57 -5.87 11.36
CA GLN A 67 5.36 -7.08 11.17
C GLN A 67 4.68 -8.31 11.79
N GLU A 68 3.98 -8.16 12.92
CA GLU A 68 3.39 -9.31 13.62
C GLU A 68 2.13 -9.80 12.90
N THR A 69 1.22 -8.88 12.57
CA THR A 69 -0.09 -9.24 12.02
C THR A 69 -0.16 -9.20 10.50
N GLY A 70 0.69 -8.41 9.83
CA GLY A 70 0.56 -8.09 8.41
C GLY A 70 -0.54 -7.06 8.10
N GLU A 71 -1.08 -6.40 9.13
CA GLU A 71 -2.06 -5.32 8.97
C GLU A 71 -1.41 -4.10 8.30
N LEU A 72 -2.02 -3.58 7.23
CA LEU A 72 -1.57 -2.32 6.66
C LEU A 72 -1.89 -1.17 7.63
N LEU A 73 -0.84 -0.49 8.09
CA LEU A 73 -0.91 0.65 9.02
C LEU A 73 -1.06 1.97 8.28
N GLY A 74 -0.46 2.08 7.09
CA GLY A 74 -0.52 3.28 6.27
C GLY A 74 0.14 3.10 4.91
N GLY A 75 0.03 4.14 4.08
CA GLY A 75 0.66 4.18 2.78
C GLY A 75 0.82 5.60 2.27
N GLU A 76 1.88 5.81 1.51
CA GLU A 76 2.28 7.08 0.93
C GLU A 76 2.55 6.88 -0.56
N LEU A 77 2.00 7.78 -1.37
CA LEU A 77 2.23 7.81 -2.81
C LEU A 77 2.67 9.21 -3.19
N VAL A 78 3.70 9.27 -4.03
CA VAL A 78 4.23 10.50 -4.60
C VAL A 78 4.36 10.27 -6.09
N GLY A 79 3.89 11.20 -6.93
CA GLY A 79 4.04 11.11 -8.39
C GLY A 79 2.74 11.28 -9.15
N ARG A 80 2.81 11.14 -10.48
CA ARG A 80 1.63 11.25 -11.35
C ARG A 80 0.53 10.27 -10.92
N ASP A 81 -0.70 10.77 -10.85
CA ASP A 81 -1.92 10.04 -10.49
C ASP A 81 -1.92 9.48 -9.04
N ALA A 82 -1.08 9.98 -8.13
CA ALA A 82 -1.05 9.51 -6.74
C ALA A 82 -2.42 9.65 -6.04
N GLY A 83 -3.15 10.73 -6.34
CA GLY A 83 -4.50 10.97 -5.82
C GLY A 83 -5.54 9.95 -6.28
N GLU A 84 -5.35 9.34 -7.46
CA GLU A 84 -6.22 8.28 -7.96
C GLU A 84 -5.75 6.90 -7.47
N LEU A 85 -4.45 6.67 -7.43
CA LEU A 85 -3.85 5.40 -7.02
C LEU A 85 -4.08 5.08 -5.54
N ILE A 86 -4.09 6.09 -4.65
CA ILE A 86 -4.33 5.91 -3.20
C ILE A 86 -5.67 5.20 -2.92
N HIS A 87 -6.63 5.29 -3.83
CA HIS A 87 -7.92 4.62 -3.67
C HIS A 87 -7.79 3.10 -3.57
N MET A 88 -6.75 2.49 -4.15
CA MET A 88 -6.46 1.06 -3.99
C MET A 88 -6.33 0.62 -2.53
N LEU A 89 -5.85 1.51 -1.65
CA LEU A 89 -5.72 1.25 -0.21
C LEU A 89 -7.03 1.50 0.55
N SER A 90 -7.83 2.47 0.09
CA SER A 90 -9.10 2.83 0.74
C SER A 90 -10.28 1.91 0.43
N LEU A 91 -10.24 1.20 -0.71
CA LEU A 91 -11.36 0.37 -1.20
C LEU A 91 -11.60 -0.88 -0.35
N VAL A 92 -10.58 -1.36 0.35
CA VAL A 92 -10.64 -2.58 1.15
C VAL A 92 -10.82 -2.20 2.61
N THR A 93 -11.94 -2.65 3.20
CA THR A 93 -12.28 -2.33 4.59
C THR A 93 -11.45 -3.12 5.61
N ASP A 94 -11.00 -4.33 5.23
CA ASP A 94 -10.15 -5.17 6.08
C ASP A 94 -8.66 -4.89 5.80
N ARG A 95 -8.04 -4.11 6.68
CA ARG A 95 -6.64 -3.70 6.57
C ARG A 95 -5.65 -4.87 6.58
N LYS A 96 -6.01 -5.99 7.20
CA LYS A 96 -5.17 -7.21 7.22
C LYS A 96 -5.14 -7.92 5.88
N ALA A 97 -6.15 -7.69 5.04
CA ALA A 97 -6.24 -8.30 3.73
C ALA A 97 -5.56 -7.46 2.63
N ILE A 98 -5.28 -6.17 2.86
CA ILE A 98 -4.83 -5.24 1.81
C ILE A 98 -3.50 -5.67 1.19
N VAL A 99 -2.47 -5.88 2.01
CA VAL A 99 -1.13 -6.27 1.52
C VAL A 99 -1.23 -7.55 0.69
N ARG A 100 -2.01 -8.53 1.15
CA ARG A 100 -2.24 -9.78 0.41
C ARG A 100 -3.00 -9.54 -0.90
N HIS A 101 -4.04 -8.73 -0.89
CA HIS A 101 -4.80 -8.41 -2.10
C HIS A 101 -3.95 -7.69 -3.14
N LEU A 102 -3.14 -6.71 -2.75
CA LEU A 102 -2.21 -6.03 -3.66
C LEU A 102 -1.17 -6.98 -4.25
N THR A 103 -0.69 -7.93 -3.43
CA THR A 103 0.27 -8.94 -3.86
C THR A 103 -0.29 -9.88 -4.93
N HIS A 104 -1.56 -10.29 -4.79
CA HIS A 104 -2.22 -11.25 -5.68
C HIS A 104 -3.10 -10.58 -6.76
N ALA A 105 -3.16 -9.25 -6.79
CA ALA A 105 -3.98 -8.53 -7.75
C ALA A 105 -3.43 -8.66 -9.18
N SER A 106 -4.35 -8.83 -10.13
CA SER A 106 -4.03 -8.77 -11.55
C SER A 106 -4.02 -7.31 -12.01
N PHE A 107 -2.82 -6.80 -12.28
CA PHE A 107 -2.62 -5.50 -12.92
C PHE A 107 -2.42 -5.69 -14.42
N ASN A 108 -3.01 -4.81 -15.24
CA ASN A 108 -2.63 -4.76 -16.65
C ASN A 108 -1.16 -4.30 -16.76
N HIS A 109 -0.46 -4.77 -17.79
CA HIS A 109 0.95 -4.41 -18.01
C HIS A 109 1.11 -3.65 -19.35
N PRO A 110 1.86 -2.53 -19.38
CA PRO A 110 2.43 -1.82 -18.22
C PRO A 110 1.40 -0.91 -17.54
N ALA A 111 1.43 -0.82 -16.20
CA ALA A 111 0.59 0.10 -15.43
C ALA A 111 1.30 0.62 -14.18
N ARG A 112 1.15 1.90 -13.86
CA ARG A 112 1.72 2.48 -12.63
C ARG A 112 1.17 1.83 -11.35
N ALA A 113 -0.07 1.34 -11.41
CA ALA A 113 -0.68 0.58 -10.32
C ALA A 113 0.02 -0.76 -10.03
N GLU A 114 0.77 -1.33 -11.00
CA GLU A 114 1.51 -2.58 -10.75
C GLU A 114 2.63 -2.40 -9.72
N GLU A 115 3.02 -1.15 -9.44
CA GLU A 115 4.01 -0.80 -8.40
C GLU A 115 3.53 -1.11 -6.98
N PHE A 116 2.21 -1.24 -6.75
CA PHE A 116 1.72 -1.76 -5.48
C PHE A 116 2.21 -3.19 -5.23
N ARG A 117 2.18 -4.06 -6.26
CA ARG A 117 2.69 -5.44 -6.16
C ARG A 117 4.20 -5.45 -5.95
N ASN A 118 4.93 -4.54 -6.59
CA ASN A 118 6.37 -4.42 -6.38
C ASN A 118 6.69 -3.97 -4.94
N ALA A 119 5.94 -3.00 -4.41
CA ALA A 119 6.08 -2.53 -3.03
C ALA A 119 5.78 -3.64 -1.99
N THR A 120 4.77 -4.48 -2.21
CA THR A 120 4.54 -5.63 -1.31
C THR A 120 5.62 -6.70 -1.46
N GLY A 121 6.18 -6.88 -2.67
CA GLY A 121 7.32 -7.75 -2.90
C GLY A 121 8.58 -7.31 -2.15
N THR A 122 8.91 -6.01 -2.17
CA THR A 122 10.06 -5.48 -1.41
C THR A 122 9.83 -5.56 0.09
N MET A 123 8.59 -5.36 0.57
CA MET A 123 8.22 -5.59 1.97
C MET A 123 8.51 -7.04 2.37
N ALA A 124 8.03 -8.01 1.60
CA ALA A 124 8.21 -9.42 1.90
C ALA A 124 9.68 -9.83 1.94
N MET A 125 10.48 -9.35 0.98
CA MET A 125 11.92 -9.64 0.91
C MET A 125 12.72 -8.95 2.00
N GLY A 126 12.43 -7.66 2.27
CA GLY A 126 13.17 -6.84 3.22
C GLY A 126 12.97 -7.25 4.67
N TRP A 127 11.79 -7.77 5.01
CA TRP A 127 11.39 -8.05 6.39
C TRP A 127 11.18 -9.53 6.70
N GLY A 128 11.49 -10.44 5.76
CA GLY A 128 11.29 -11.88 5.97
C GLY A 128 9.81 -12.28 6.09
N LEU A 129 8.90 -11.47 5.52
CA LEU A 129 7.45 -11.66 5.62
C LEU A 129 6.89 -12.51 4.47
N GLN A 130 7.71 -13.30 3.77
CA GLN A 130 7.30 -14.01 2.55
C GLN A 130 6.13 -14.97 2.82
N GLU A 131 6.18 -15.76 3.88
CA GLU A 131 5.07 -16.67 4.22
C GLU A 131 3.81 -15.90 4.61
N ARG A 132 3.93 -14.74 5.27
CA ARG A 132 2.76 -13.94 5.66
C ARG A 132 2.11 -13.23 4.47
N ILE A 133 2.91 -12.77 3.51
CA ILE A 133 2.46 -11.99 2.35
C ILE A 133 2.06 -12.90 1.18
N PHE A 134 2.81 -13.99 0.95
CA PHE A 134 2.62 -14.92 -0.16
C PHE A 134 2.11 -16.31 0.24
N GLY A 135 2.13 -16.68 1.52
CA GLY A 135 1.66 -17.99 1.96
C GLY A 135 0.14 -18.11 1.85
N GLU A 136 -0.33 -19.32 1.53
CA GLU A 136 -1.73 -19.69 1.64
C GLU A 136 -1.96 -20.35 3.00
N GLU A 137 -2.69 -19.70 3.92
CA GLU A 137 -3.54 -20.45 4.86
C GLU A 137 -4.57 -19.59 5.62
N LEU A 138 -5.84 -19.89 5.31
CA LEU A 138 -6.99 -20.14 6.19
C LEU A 138 -8.21 -19.59 5.51
N SER A 139 -8.89 -20.51 4.81
CA SER A 139 -10.32 -20.49 4.58
C SER A 139 -10.82 -19.15 3.98
N ILE A 140 -11.31 -19.17 2.73
CA ILE A 140 -12.77 -19.06 2.56
C ILE A 140 -13.38 -19.18 3.95
N ALA A 141 -13.77 -18.06 4.58
CA ALA A 141 -14.68 -18.12 5.70
C ALA A 141 -15.77 -19.10 5.21
N LEU A 142 -15.66 -20.33 5.72
CA LEU A 142 -16.46 -21.47 5.32
C LEU A 142 -17.72 -21.26 6.13
N GLU A 143 -18.51 -20.29 5.68
CA GLU A 143 -19.90 -19.97 6.02
C GLU A 143 -20.42 -18.86 5.10
#